data_AF-A0A4Q0T7H9-F1
#
_entry.id   AF-A0A4Q0T7H9-F1
#
_cell.length_a   1.000
_cell.length_b   1.000
_cell.length_c   1.000
_cell.angle_alpha   90.00
_cell.angle_beta   90.00
_cell.angle_gamma   90.00
#
_symmetry.space_group_name_H-M   'P 1'
#
loop_
_entity.id
_entity.type
_entity.pdbx_description
1 polymer ?
#
loop_
_entity_poly.entity_id
_entity_poly.type
_entity_poly.pdbx_seq_one_letter_code
_entity_poly.pdbx_strand_id
1 'polypeptide(L)' 'MANTKSITDTQERKKIKRAARKKAAPKAPRTGARGENKQKLKKAARGQSKR' A
#
# COMPACT_ATOMS: atom_id res chain seq x y z
N MET A 1 13.27 6.81 2.16
CA MET A 1 13.88 5.55 1.67
C MET A 1 15.31 5.83 1.25
N ALA A 2 16.23 4.87 1.37
CA ALA A 2 17.61 5.05 0.91
C ALA A 2 17.67 5.43 -0.59
N ASN A 3 18.56 6.36 -0.95
CA ASN A 3 18.71 6.83 -2.32
C ASN A 3 19.48 5.78 -3.13
N THR A 4 18.77 4.98 -3.94
CA THR A 4 19.38 3.89 -4.74
C THR A 4 19.47 4.23 -6.22
N LYS A 5 19.43 5.51 -6.60
CA LYS A 5 19.39 5.94 -8.02
C LYS A 5 20.71 5.68 -8.75
N SER A 6 21.83 5.68 -8.02
CA SER A 6 23.18 5.45 -8.55
C SER A 6 23.63 3.98 -8.53
N ILE A 7 22.82 3.06 -7.98
CA ILE A 7 23.21 1.66 -7.83
C ILE A 7 22.84 0.88 -9.09
N THR A 8 23.86 0.59 -9.90
CA THR A 8 23.77 -0.17 -11.15
C THR A 8 23.51 -1.64 -10.89
N ASP A 9 24.15 -2.23 -9.88
CA ASP A 9 23.87 -3.60 -9.48
C ASP A 9 22.44 -3.76 -8.94
N THR A 10 21.70 -4.65 -9.58
CA THR A 10 20.31 -4.93 -9.24
C THR A 10 20.18 -5.67 -7.91
N GLN A 11 21.16 -6.51 -7.55
CA GLN A 11 21.10 -7.28 -6.31
C GLN A 11 21.32 -6.39 -5.10
N GLU A 12 22.37 -5.57 -5.13
CA GLU A 12 22.68 -4.59 -4.11
C GLU A 12 21.54 -3.58 -3.90
N ARG A 13 20.99 -3.01 -4.99
CA ARG A 13 19.83 -2.12 -4.94
C ARG A 13 18.63 -2.77 -4.25
N LYS A 14 18.37 -4.05 -4.53
CA LYS A 14 17.27 -4.80 -3.89
C LYS A 14 17.54 -5.05 -2.41
N LYS A 15 18.78 -5.40 -2.02
CA LYS A 15 19.16 -5.60 -0.62
C LYS A 15 18.91 -4.33 0.21
N ILE A 16 19.37 -3.18 -0.29
CA ILE A 16 19.18 -1.88 0.38
C ILE A 16 17.69 -1.51 0.50
N LYS A 17 16.91 -1.67 -0.59
CA LYS A 17 15.46 -1.41 -0.55
C LYS A 17 14.73 -2.33 0.43
N ARG A 18 15.10 -3.61 0.51
CA ARG A 18 14.52 -4.57 1.46
C ARG A 18 14.89 -4.23 2.90
N ALA A 19 16.16 -3.91 3.17
CA ALA A 19 16.61 -3.48 4.50
C ALA A 19 15.86 -2.22 4.97
N ALA A 20 15.71 -1.23 4.09
CA ALA A 20 14.94 -0.02 4.39
C ALA A 20 13.45 -0.32 4.65
N ARG A 21 12.82 -1.22 3.88
CA ARG A 21 11.44 -1.66 4.11
C ARG A 21 11.26 -2.46 5.39
N LYS A 22 12.25 -3.28 5.77
CA LYS A 22 12.22 -4.08 7.01
C LYS A 22 12.41 -3.21 8.27
N LYS A 23 13.21 -2.14 8.17
CA LYS A 23 13.39 -1.16 9.25
C LYS A 23 12.20 -0.22 9.41
N ALA A 24 11.39 -0.04 8.36
CA ALA A 24 10.19 0.77 8.43
C ALA A 24 9.15 0.13 9.37
N ALA A 25 8.42 0.97 10.10
CA ALA A 25 7.36 0.49 10.98
C ALA A 25 6.32 -0.33 10.19
N PRO A 26 5.86 -1.48 10.73
CA PRO A 26 4.82 -2.27 10.09
C PRO A 26 3.56 -1.41 9.93
N LYS A 27 2.84 -1.62 8.82
CA LYS A 27 1.53 -1.00 8.66
C LYS A 27 0.61 -1.51 9.75
N ALA A 28 -0.14 -0.60 10.36
CA ALA A 28 -1.15 -0.97 11.33
C ALA A 28 -2.10 -2.02 10.72
N PRO A 29 -2.54 -3.00 11.52
CA PRO A 29 -3.59 -3.91 11.09
C PRO A 29 -4.84 -3.11 10.72
N ARG A 30 -5.66 -3.69 9.83
CA ARG A 30 -6.94 -3.06 9.47
C ARG A 30 -7.82 -3.00 10.71
N THR A 31 -8.37 -1.82 11.00
CA THR A 31 -9.27 -1.62 12.14
C THR A 31 -10.68 -2.18 11.90
N GLY A 32 -11.09 -2.30 10.63
CA GLY A 32 -12.44 -2.72 10.26
C GLY A 32 -12.48 -3.67 9.06
N ALA A 33 -13.67 -4.24 8.84
CA ALA A 33 -13.92 -5.19 7.75
C ALA A 33 -13.74 -4.51 6.37
N ARG A 34 -13.38 -5.29 5.36
CA ARG A 34 -13.28 -4.76 3.99
C ARG A 34 -14.69 -4.44 3.49
N GLY A 35 -14.96 -3.18 3.18
CA GLY A 35 -16.26 -2.75 2.66
C GLY A 35 -17.27 -2.38 3.74
N GLU A 36 -16.84 -2.19 4.99
CA GLU A 36 -17.68 -1.66 6.08
C GLU A 36 -18.37 -0.35 5.70
N ASN A 37 -17.64 0.59 5.11
CA ASN A 37 -18.18 1.88 4.65
C ASN A 37 -19.05 1.75 3.40
N LYS A 38 -19.22 0.55 2.83
CA LYS A 38 -19.94 0.38 1.58
C LYS A 38 -21.44 0.53 1.83
N GLN A 39 -22.06 1.51 1.17
CA GLN A 39 -23.50 1.73 1.30
C GLN A 39 -24.30 0.56 0.68
N LYS A 40 -25.28 0.04 1.43
CA LYS A 40 -26.22 -1.00 0.97
C LYS A 40 -27.41 -0.35 0.27
N LEU A 41 -27.25 -0.05 -1.02
CA LEU A 41 -28.29 0.60 -1.85
C LEU A 41 -28.83 -0.36 -2.91
N LYS A 42 -30.14 -0.28 -3.19
CA LYS A 42 -30.80 -1.07 -4.25
C LYS A 42 -30.33 -0.67 -5.66
N LYS A 43 -30.15 0.63 -5.92
CA LYS A 43 -29.60 1.20 -7.18
C LYS A 43 -28.74 2.42 -6.86
N ALA A 44 -27.74 2.69 -7.70
CA ALA A 44 -26.90 3.89 -7.65
C ALA A 44 -26.74 4.44 -9.07
N ALA A 45 -26.51 5.74 -9.21
CA ALA A 45 -26.21 6.32 -10.52
C ALA A 45 -24.84 5.83 -11.03
N ARG A 46 -24.65 5.78 -12.36
CA ARG A 46 -23.36 5.47 -12.96
C ARG A 46 -22.33 6.52 -12.53
N GLY A 47 -21.14 6.08 -12.16
CA GLY A 47 -20.05 6.96 -11.72
C GLY A 47 -20.02 7.31 -10.23
N GLN A 48 -21.01 6.90 -9.43
CA GLN A 48 -20.98 7.13 -7.99
C GLN A 48 -20.16 6.07 -7.25
N SER A 49 -19.27 6.52 -6.35
CA SER A 49 -18.62 5.64 -5.38
C SER A 49 -19.68 5.07 -4.43
N LYS A 50 -19.65 3.76 -4.23
CA LYS A 50 -20.41 3.09 -3.15
C LYS A 50 -19.58 2.92 -1.88
N ARG A 51 -18.32 3.36 -1.89
CA ARG A 51 -17.43 3.39 -0.73
C ARG A 51 -17.53 4.73 -0.03
#